data_AF-A0A958RBL7-F1
#
_entry.id   AF-A0A958RBL7-F1
#
_cell.length_a   1.000
_cell.length_b   1.000
_cell.length_c   1.000
_cell.angle_alpha   90.00
_cell.angle_beta   90.00
_cell.angle_gamma   90.00
#
_symmetry.space_group_name_H-M   'P 1'
#
loop_
_entity.id
_entity.type
_entity.pdbx_description
1 polymer ?
#
loop_
_entity_poly.entity_id
_entity_poly.type
_entity_poly.pdbx_seq_one_letter_code
_entity_poly.pdbx_strand_id
1 'polypeptide(L)'
;TETYNGGAHFINISDPLNPVPAGGYGDDGYTHDAQVVTYHGPDTEHEGKEIFIGSNVSEVVIVDVTDKNNPVKLSSVSYPNFQYAHQGWLTEDHRYFILGDELDEKNIGFNTRTLVFDFSDLDNPVYHQAYLGPTPAIDHNGYVKGSLFYLANYSAGVRIIDISDMDNFKEVGYFDTYPQDDTPAFKGVWNVYPFFESGNIVVSDLNGGFFIIRKNN
;
A
#
# COMPACT_ATOMS: atom_id res chain seq x y z
N THR A 1 -5.36 19.33 15.11
CA THR A 1 -4.65 20.43 14.45
C THR A 1 -5.13 20.47 13.01
N GLU A 2 -5.58 21.62 12.51
CA GLU A 2 -6.00 21.78 11.10
C GLU A 2 -4.82 22.14 10.20
N THR A 3 -3.62 21.63 10.49
CA THR A 3 -2.41 21.94 9.70
C THR A 3 -2.25 20.94 8.56
N TYR A 4 -1.70 21.41 7.43
CA TYR A 4 -1.43 20.62 6.23
C TYR A 4 -2.67 19.98 5.56
N ASN A 5 -3.88 20.52 5.78
CA ASN A 5 -5.10 20.12 5.04
C ASN A 5 -5.44 18.61 5.09
N GLY A 6 -5.01 17.91 6.15
CA GLY A 6 -5.17 16.45 6.27
C GLY A 6 -4.04 15.63 5.65
N GLY A 7 -3.03 16.27 5.07
CA GLY A 7 -1.80 15.63 4.59
C GLY A 7 -0.81 15.32 5.72
N ALA A 8 0.42 15.02 5.33
CA ALA A 8 1.44 14.47 6.22
C ALA A 8 2.06 15.51 7.17
N HIS A 9 2.24 15.13 8.43
CA HIS A 9 3.11 15.82 9.38
C HIS A 9 4.48 15.13 9.42
N PHE A 10 5.55 15.90 9.36
CA PHE A 10 6.90 15.37 9.52
C PHE A 10 7.37 15.59 10.96
N ILE A 11 7.86 14.53 11.60
CA ILE A 11 8.34 14.56 12.98
C ILE A 11 9.76 14.01 13.00
N ASN A 12 10.70 14.80 13.52
CA ASN A 12 12.06 14.33 13.78
C ASN A 12 12.09 13.61 15.13
N ILE A 13 12.41 12.32 15.07
CA ILE A 13 12.50 11.40 16.20
C ILE A 13 13.94 10.96 16.50
N SER A 14 14.96 11.74 16.10
CA SER A 14 16.36 11.45 16.42
C SER A 14 16.61 11.35 17.93
N ASP A 15 15.82 12.07 18.72
CA ASP A 15 15.59 11.78 20.14
C ASP A 15 14.14 11.32 20.32
N PRO A 16 13.87 10.00 20.41
CA PRO A 16 12.51 9.48 20.50
C PRO A 16 11.74 9.91 21.75
N LEU A 17 12.44 10.29 22.82
CA LEU A 17 11.81 10.80 24.04
C LEU A 17 11.44 12.29 23.92
N ASN A 18 12.01 12.99 22.94
CA ASN A 18 11.79 14.41 22.69
C ASN A 18 11.54 14.66 21.18
N PRO A 19 10.42 14.17 20.61
CA PRO A 19 10.10 14.37 19.20
C PRO A 19 9.88 15.86 18.91
N VAL A 20 10.40 16.33 17.77
CA VAL A 20 10.26 17.73 17.34
C VAL A 20 9.59 17.82 15.96
N PRO A 21 8.72 18.81 15.71
CA PRO A 21 8.16 19.04 14.38
C PRO A 21 9.26 19.31 13.35
N ALA A 22 9.14 18.72 12.17
CA ALA A 22 10.06 18.88 11.05
C ALA A 22 9.39 19.46 9.79
N GLY A 23 8.12 19.88 9.89
CA GLY A 23 7.34 20.38 8.77
C GLY A 23 6.18 19.44 8.42
N GLY A 24 5.79 19.44 7.16
CA GLY A 24 4.71 18.61 6.63
C GLY A 24 4.40 18.94 5.18
N TYR A 25 3.52 18.15 4.59
CA TYR A 25 3.07 18.31 3.21
C TYR A 25 1.55 18.25 3.16
N GLY A 26 0.92 19.28 2.59
CA GLY A 26 -0.53 19.42 2.54
C GLY A 26 -1.07 20.04 1.25
N ASP A 27 -0.23 20.17 0.23
CA ASP A 27 -0.58 20.85 -1.02
C ASP A 27 -1.56 20.01 -1.86
N ASP A 28 -1.51 18.68 -1.70
CA ASP A 28 -2.44 17.72 -2.32
C ASP A 28 -3.53 17.20 -1.36
N GLY A 29 -3.79 17.91 -0.26
CA GLY A 29 -4.88 17.62 0.66
C GLY A 29 -4.68 16.35 1.48
N TYR A 30 -5.76 15.60 1.69
CA TYR A 30 -5.79 14.45 2.60
C TYR A 30 -5.02 13.25 2.02
N THR A 31 -4.08 12.73 2.81
CA THR A 31 -3.43 11.45 2.55
C THR A 31 -3.96 10.42 3.54
N HIS A 32 -4.51 9.32 3.03
CA HIS A 32 -5.03 8.23 3.85
C HIS A 32 -3.90 7.38 4.47
N ASP A 33 -3.01 6.91 3.60
CA ASP A 33 -1.81 6.15 3.96
C ASP A 33 -0.66 6.57 3.04
N ALA A 34 0.58 6.31 3.44
CA ALA A 34 1.75 6.66 2.66
C ALA A 34 2.91 5.68 2.88
N GLN A 35 3.68 5.46 1.84
CA GLN A 35 5.00 4.85 1.93
C GLN A 35 6.07 5.93 1.72
N VAL A 36 7.04 6.02 2.63
CA VAL A 36 8.19 6.91 2.50
C VAL A 36 9.45 6.08 2.44
N VAL A 37 10.26 6.27 1.41
CA VAL A 37 11.49 5.50 1.17
C VAL A 37 12.66 6.40 0.82
N THR A 38 13.87 5.97 1.15
CA THR A 38 15.05 6.40 0.37
C THR A 38 14.98 5.67 -0.96
N TYR A 39 14.83 6.40 -2.05
CA TYR A 39 14.57 5.81 -3.36
C TYR A 39 15.83 5.17 -3.94
N HIS A 40 15.69 3.92 -4.40
CA HIS A 40 16.77 3.12 -5.01
C HIS A 40 16.28 2.45 -6.30
N GLY A 41 15.27 3.04 -6.94
CA GLY A 41 14.63 2.50 -8.13
C GLY A 41 15.26 2.93 -9.44
N PRO A 42 14.60 2.62 -10.56
CA PRO A 42 15.13 2.86 -11.92
C PRO A 42 15.23 4.33 -12.32
N ASP A 43 14.50 5.24 -11.67
CA ASP A 43 14.56 6.66 -11.99
C ASP A 43 15.80 7.32 -11.35
N THR A 44 16.89 7.31 -12.11
CA THR A 44 18.21 7.78 -11.63
C THR A 44 18.25 9.26 -11.25
N GLU A 45 17.30 10.09 -11.68
CA GLU A 45 17.23 11.50 -11.24
C GLU A 45 16.90 11.61 -9.73
N HIS A 46 16.17 10.62 -9.21
CA HIS A 46 15.68 10.61 -7.84
C HIS A 46 16.39 9.60 -6.93
N GLU A 47 17.43 8.92 -7.43
CA GLU A 47 18.21 7.97 -6.64
C GLU A 47 18.81 8.64 -5.38
N GLY A 48 18.57 8.03 -4.23
CA GLY A 48 19.02 8.49 -2.92
C GLY A 48 18.16 9.59 -2.28
N LYS A 49 17.14 10.11 -2.98
CA LYS A 49 16.18 11.06 -2.42
C LYS A 49 15.19 10.37 -1.47
N GLU A 50 14.65 11.12 -0.52
CA GLU A 50 13.52 10.65 0.29
C GLU A 50 12.22 10.94 -0.44
N ILE A 51 11.56 9.89 -0.93
CA ILE A 51 10.34 9.98 -1.72
C ILE A 51 9.15 9.55 -0.86
N PHE A 52 8.16 10.44 -0.77
CA PHE A 52 6.86 10.20 -0.19
C PHE A 52 5.88 9.80 -1.30
N ILE A 53 5.20 8.67 -1.12
CA ILE A 53 4.17 8.16 -2.01
C ILE A 53 2.88 8.07 -1.19
N GLY A 54 1.96 9.00 -1.42
CA GLY A 54 0.72 9.13 -0.67
C GLY A 54 -0.50 8.60 -1.42
N SER A 55 -1.34 7.84 -0.74
CA SER A 55 -2.66 7.41 -1.22
C SER A 55 -3.70 8.47 -0.83
N ASN A 56 -4.07 9.34 -1.77
CA ASN A 56 -4.90 10.53 -1.53
C ASN A 56 -6.35 10.32 -1.99
N VAL A 57 -6.92 9.13 -1.73
CA VAL A 57 -8.31 8.73 -2.06
C VAL A 57 -8.63 8.66 -3.56
N SER A 58 -8.37 9.72 -4.34
CA SER A 58 -8.61 9.77 -5.79
C SER A 58 -7.38 9.53 -6.64
N GLU A 59 -6.19 9.60 -6.05
CA GLU A 59 -4.92 9.50 -6.75
C GLU A 59 -3.80 9.04 -5.83
N VAL A 60 -2.69 8.61 -6.44
CA VAL A 60 -1.40 8.43 -5.78
C VAL A 60 -0.55 9.67 -6.06
N VAL A 61 -0.01 10.27 -5.02
CA VAL A 61 0.83 11.48 -5.08
C VAL A 61 2.27 11.12 -4.80
N ILE A 62 3.21 11.64 -5.60
CA ILE A 62 4.65 11.40 -5.46
C ILE A 62 5.35 12.73 -5.17
N VAL A 63 6.08 12.79 -4.05
CA VAL A 63 6.72 14.01 -3.53
C VAL A 63 8.15 13.73 -3.12
N ASP A 64 9.10 14.52 -3.60
CA ASP A 64 10.44 14.59 -3.02
C ASP A 64 10.37 15.38 -1.72
N VAL A 65 10.59 14.68 -0.61
CA VAL A 65 10.60 15.23 0.74
C VAL A 65 12.00 15.26 1.33
N THR A 66 13.07 15.16 0.52
CA THR A 66 14.46 15.17 0.99
C THR A 66 14.75 16.41 1.83
N ASP A 67 14.43 17.61 1.31
CA ASP A 67 14.38 18.82 2.12
C ASP A 67 13.01 18.96 2.78
N LYS A 68 12.95 18.64 4.08
CA LYS A 68 11.71 18.71 4.88
C LYS A 68 11.11 20.12 4.95
N ASN A 69 11.90 21.17 4.68
CA ASN A 69 11.41 22.55 4.64
C ASN A 69 10.85 22.96 3.27
N ASN A 70 11.16 22.20 2.21
CA ASN A 70 10.72 22.47 0.85
C ASN A 70 10.35 21.18 0.12
N PRO A 71 9.24 20.51 0.50
CA PRO A 71 8.72 19.38 -0.26
C PRO A 71 8.39 19.79 -1.69
N VAL A 72 8.77 18.95 -2.66
CA VAL A 72 8.52 19.21 -4.08
C VAL A 72 7.67 18.08 -4.65
N LYS A 73 6.45 18.39 -5.07
CA LYS A 73 5.63 17.44 -5.83
C LYS A 73 6.33 17.12 -7.15
N LEU A 74 6.53 15.83 -7.42
CA LEU A 74 7.04 15.35 -8.71
C LEU A 74 5.87 15.15 -9.66
N SER A 75 4.89 14.34 -9.23
CA SER A 75 3.74 13.99 -10.05
C SER A 75 2.57 13.45 -9.21
N SER A 76 1.48 13.12 -9.88
CA SER A 76 0.44 12.25 -9.34
C SER A 76 -0.20 11.42 -10.45
N VAL A 77 -0.79 10.27 -10.08
CA VAL A 77 -1.47 9.36 -11.00
C VAL A 77 -2.82 8.94 -10.45
N SER A 78 -3.83 8.97 -11.30
CA SER A 78 -5.17 8.45 -11.01
C SER A 78 -5.49 7.25 -11.89
N TYR A 79 -6.62 6.61 -11.62
CA TYR A 79 -7.05 5.42 -12.35
C TYR A 79 -8.59 5.39 -12.52
N PRO A 80 -9.11 4.69 -13.53
CA PRO A 80 -10.54 4.58 -13.74
C PRO A 80 -11.24 3.85 -12.58
N ASN A 81 -12.44 4.32 -12.25
CA ASN A 81 -13.28 3.75 -11.20
C ASN A 81 -12.60 3.74 -9.83
N PHE A 82 -11.80 4.75 -9.50
CA PHE A 82 -11.33 4.94 -8.12
C PHE A 82 -12.53 5.14 -7.19
N GLN A 83 -12.43 4.64 -5.96
CA GLN A 83 -13.37 4.94 -4.87
C GLN A 83 -12.62 5.44 -3.64
N TYR A 84 -11.53 4.77 -3.27
CA TYR A 84 -10.75 5.06 -2.10
C TYR A 84 -9.34 4.46 -2.20
N ALA A 85 -8.44 5.11 -2.94
CA ALA A 85 -7.01 4.78 -2.92
C ALA A 85 -6.52 4.76 -1.47
N HIS A 86 -6.25 3.56 -0.96
CA HIS A 86 -6.19 3.30 0.47
C HIS A 86 -4.74 3.18 0.93
N GLN A 87 -4.07 2.10 0.51
CA GLN A 87 -2.71 1.78 0.88
C GLN A 87 -2.02 1.11 -0.30
N GLY A 88 -0.74 1.39 -0.47
CA GLY A 88 0.07 0.74 -1.48
C GLY A 88 1.50 0.55 -1.02
N TRP A 89 2.22 -0.26 -1.78
CA TRP A 89 3.57 -0.69 -1.44
C TRP A 89 4.43 -0.89 -2.69
N LEU A 90 5.65 -0.39 -2.65
CA LEU A 90 6.65 -0.57 -3.69
C LEU A 90 7.16 -2.02 -3.75
N THR A 91 7.52 -2.46 -4.95
CA THR A 91 8.39 -3.62 -5.15
C THR A 91 9.78 -3.37 -4.59
N GLU A 92 10.54 -4.43 -4.32
CA GLU A 92 11.88 -4.34 -3.71
C GLU A 92 12.87 -3.50 -4.54
N ASP A 93 12.67 -3.43 -5.86
CA ASP A 93 13.45 -2.61 -6.79
C ASP A 93 12.89 -1.20 -6.98
N HIS A 94 11.86 -0.81 -6.21
CA HIS A 94 11.15 0.47 -6.25
C HIS A 94 10.61 0.87 -7.64
N ARG A 95 10.51 -0.08 -8.58
CA ARG A 95 10.01 0.20 -9.93
C ARG A 95 8.50 0.19 -10.01
N TYR A 96 7.84 -0.70 -9.28
CA TYR A 96 6.39 -0.82 -9.35
C TYR A 96 5.76 -0.46 -8.02
N PHE A 97 4.63 0.24 -8.07
CA PHE A 97 3.80 0.52 -6.90
C PHE A 97 2.50 -0.27 -7.01
N ILE A 98 2.22 -1.08 -5.99
CA ILE A 98 1.04 -1.93 -5.91
C ILE A 98 0.06 -1.29 -4.95
N LEU A 99 -1.14 -0.94 -5.42
CA LEU A 99 -2.15 -0.17 -4.69
C LEU A 99 -3.44 -0.99 -4.51
N GLY A 100 -4.04 -0.89 -3.33
CA GLY A 100 -5.43 -1.30 -3.06
C GLY A 100 -6.41 -0.13 -2.97
N ASP A 101 -7.65 -0.37 -3.38
CA ASP A 101 -8.76 0.59 -3.32
C ASP A 101 -9.91 0.02 -2.48
N GLU A 102 -9.95 0.41 -1.20
CA GLU A 102 -10.73 -0.28 -0.16
C GLU A 102 -12.26 -0.23 -0.36
N LEU A 103 -12.77 0.56 -1.30
CA LEU A 103 -14.21 0.74 -1.48
C LEU A 103 -14.73 0.27 -2.84
N ASP A 104 -13.86 -0.17 -3.75
CA ASP A 104 -14.23 -0.42 -5.12
C ASP A 104 -15.01 -1.74 -5.32
N GLU A 105 -14.68 -2.81 -4.60
CA GLU A 105 -15.44 -4.06 -4.64
C GLU A 105 -16.84 -3.86 -4.07
N LYS A 106 -16.95 -3.04 -3.03
CA LYS A 106 -18.22 -2.75 -2.35
C LYS A 106 -19.13 -1.83 -3.15
N ASN A 107 -18.58 -0.77 -3.77
CA ASN A 107 -19.39 0.27 -4.40
C ASN A 107 -19.62 0.03 -5.90
N ILE A 108 -18.71 -0.67 -6.58
CA ILE A 108 -18.81 -0.92 -8.03
C ILE A 108 -19.19 -2.37 -8.30
N GLY A 109 -18.61 -3.33 -7.59
CA GLY A 109 -18.96 -4.75 -7.68
C GLY A 109 -18.11 -5.53 -8.68
N PHE A 110 -17.01 -6.09 -8.20
CA PHE A 110 -16.13 -7.04 -8.88
C PHE A 110 -15.32 -7.83 -7.84
N ASN A 111 -14.46 -8.73 -8.29
CA ASN A 111 -13.51 -9.41 -7.41
C ASN A 111 -12.38 -8.47 -6.98
N THR A 112 -11.78 -8.72 -5.82
CA THR A 112 -10.70 -7.90 -5.23
C THR A 112 -9.72 -7.38 -6.27
N ARG A 113 -9.54 -6.05 -6.37
CA ARG A 113 -8.75 -5.44 -7.43
C ARG A 113 -7.46 -4.82 -6.90
N THR A 114 -6.33 -5.43 -7.24
CA THR A 114 -5.01 -4.86 -6.96
C THR A 114 -4.47 -4.13 -8.19
N LEU A 115 -4.18 -2.84 -8.06
CA LEU A 115 -3.70 -1.96 -9.12
C LEU A 115 -2.18 -1.90 -9.12
N VAL A 116 -1.57 -1.84 -10.30
CA VAL A 116 -0.11 -1.74 -10.44
C VAL A 116 0.24 -0.53 -11.30
N PHE A 117 1.18 0.28 -10.81
CA PHE A 117 1.74 1.41 -11.53
C PHE A 117 3.23 1.18 -11.80
N ASP A 118 3.70 1.53 -13.00
CA ASP A 118 5.12 1.55 -13.36
C ASP A 118 5.68 2.95 -13.03
N PHE A 119 6.62 2.98 -12.10
CA PHE A 119 7.36 4.14 -11.58
C PHE A 119 8.79 4.16 -12.12
N SER A 120 8.98 3.71 -13.37
CA SER A 120 10.25 3.88 -14.11
C SER A 120 10.65 5.34 -14.30
N ASP A 121 9.68 6.24 -14.26
CA ASP A 121 9.81 7.69 -14.26
C ASP A 121 8.83 8.23 -13.20
N LEU A 122 9.35 8.78 -12.09
CA LEU A 122 8.55 9.31 -10.98
C LEU A 122 7.86 10.63 -11.34
N ASP A 123 8.31 11.32 -12.38
CA ASP A 123 7.69 12.54 -12.91
C ASP A 123 6.53 12.20 -13.87
N ASN A 124 6.48 10.98 -14.39
CA ASN A 124 5.41 10.47 -15.25
C ASN A 124 5.03 9.00 -14.97
N PRO A 125 4.48 8.70 -13.78
CA PRO A 125 4.01 7.36 -13.43
C PRO A 125 2.86 6.91 -14.34
N VAL A 126 2.85 5.63 -14.71
CA VAL A 126 1.82 5.08 -15.61
C VAL A 126 1.10 3.89 -14.99
N TYR A 127 -0.21 3.79 -15.23
CA TYR A 127 -0.96 2.57 -14.95
C TYR A 127 -0.41 1.41 -15.79
N HIS A 128 -0.04 0.31 -15.14
CA HIS A 128 0.55 -0.85 -15.80
C HIS A 128 -0.48 -1.95 -16.03
N GLN A 129 -1.07 -2.48 -14.95
CA GLN A 129 -2.10 -3.53 -15.02
C GLN A 129 -2.93 -3.58 -13.73
N ALA A 130 -3.92 -4.48 -13.71
CA ALA A 130 -4.69 -4.78 -12.51
C ALA A 130 -4.89 -6.29 -12.39
N TYR A 131 -4.65 -6.81 -11.19
CA TYR A 131 -4.94 -8.17 -10.80
C TYR A 131 -6.33 -8.26 -10.16
N LEU A 132 -7.12 -9.24 -10.60
CA LEU A 132 -8.40 -9.57 -9.95
C LEU A 132 -8.22 -10.85 -9.13
N GLY A 133 -8.52 -10.76 -7.85
CA GLY A 133 -8.51 -11.86 -6.90
C GLY A 133 -9.62 -12.89 -7.14
N PRO A 134 -9.63 -13.97 -6.36
CA PRO A 134 -10.61 -15.04 -6.53
C PRO A 134 -12.01 -14.72 -5.97
N THR A 135 -12.13 -13.72 -5.10
CA THR A 135 -13.37 -13.41 -4.36
C THR A 135 -13.75 -11.92 -4.47
N PRO A 136 -14.99 -11.53 -4.14
CA PRO A 136 -15.42 -10.13 -4.09
C PRO A 136 -15.15 -9.45 -2.74
N ALA A 137 -14.23 -9.99 -1.92
CA ALA A 137 -13.89 -9.37 -0.64
C ALA A 137 -13.13 -8.06 -0.84
N ILE A 138 -13.29 -7.15 0.12
CA ILE A 138 -12.60 -5.87 0.13
C ILE A 138 -11.10 -6.10 0.41
N ASP A 139 -10.21 -5.44 -0.32
CA ASP A 139 -8.79 -5.39 0.05
C ASP A 139 -8.51 -4.37 1.17
N HIS A 140 -7.36 -4.47 1.83
CA HIS A 140 -6.98 -3.51 2.84
C HIS A 140 -5.48 -3.20 2.77
N ASN A 141 -4.68 -3.78 3.67
CA ASN A 141 -3.24 -3.55 3.70
C ASN A 141 -2.49 -4.65 2.94
N GLY A 142 -1.72 -4.21 1.95
CA GLY A 142 -0.84 -5.04 1.13
C GLY A 142 0.64 -4.75 1.39
N TYR A 143 1.48 -5.78 1.44
CA TYR A 143 2.92 -5.63 1.64
C TYR A 143 3.71 -6.52 0.70
N VAL A 144 4.70 -5.95 0.02
CA VAL A 144 5.68 -6.72 -0.74
C VAL A 144 6.79 -7.22 0.19
N LYS A 145 7.18 -8.49 0.01
CA LYS A 145 8.40 -9.06 0.58
C LYS A 145 9.01 -10.03 -0.44
N GLY A 146 10.14 -9.62 -1.03
CA GLY A 146 10.74 -10.33 -2.16
C GLY A 146 9.80 -10.32 -3.37
N SER A 147 9.50 -11.50 -3.91
CA SER A 147 8.58 -11.65 -5.05
C SER A 147 7.15 -12.00 -4.64
N LEU A 148 6.78 -11.77 -3.37
CA LEU A 148 5.45 -12.05 -2.84
C LEU A 148 4.78 -10.77 -2.35
N PHE A 149 3.49 -10.65 -2.66
CA PHE A 149 2.58 -9.64 -2.12
C PHE A 149 1.63 -10.31 -1.13
N TYR A 150 1.67 -9.85 0.12
CA TYR A 150 0.84 -10.32 1.21
C TYR A 150 -0.30 -9.32 1.42
N LEU A 151 -1.53 -9.76 1.17
CA LEU A 151 -2.71 -8.92 1.21
C LEU A 151 -3.62 -9.33 2.38
N ALA A 152 -3.91 -8.37 3.27
CA ALA A 152 -5.07 -8.45 4.14
C ALA A 152 -6.32 -8.17 3.28
N ASN A 153 -7.25 -9.12 3.23
CA ASN A 153 -8.38 -9.09 2.32
C ASN A 153 -9.68 -9.35 3.07
N TYR A 154 -9.85 -8.69 4.23
CA TYR A 154 -11.04 -8.74 5.08
C TYR A 154 -11.65 -10.15 5.18
N SER A 155 -12.84 -10.34 4.63
CA SER A 155 -13.65 -11.56 4.74
C SER A 155 -13.03 -12.75 4.02
N ALA A 156 -12.09 -12.50 3.10
CA ALA A 156 -11.32 -13.50 2.38
C ALA A 156 -9.98 -13.85 3.06
N GLY A 157 -9.68 -13.27 4.22
CA GLY A 157 -8.50 -13.62 5.00
C GLY A 157 -7.20 -13.00 4.51
N VAL A 158 -6.09 -13.72 4.71
CA VAL A 158 -4.78 -13.39 4.14
C VAL A 158 -4.65 -14.02 2.77
N ARG A 159 -4.29 -13.24 1.74
CA ARG A 159 -3.92 -13.73 0.41
C ARG A 159 -2.43 -13.53 0.16
N ILE A 160 -1.79 -14.50 -0.49
CA ILE A 160 -0.36 -14.47 -0.82
C ILE A 160 -0.25 -14.62 -2.34
N ILE A 161 0.23 -13.57 -3.00
CA ILE A 161 0.27 -13.45 -4.45
C ILE A 161 1.73 -13.41 -4.90
N ASP A 162 2.10 -14.25 -5.85
CA ASP A 162 3.38 -14.19 -6.55
C ASP A 162 3.33 -13.06 -7.59
N ILE A 163 4.29 -12.15 -7.46
CA ILE A 163 4.45 -10.94 -8.28
C ILE A 163 5.79 -10.94 -9.02
N SER A 164 6.45 -12.10 -9.16
CA SER A 164 7.72 -12.23 -9.90
C SER A 164 7.61 -11.92 -11.40
N ASP A 165 6.40 -12.03 -11.95
CA ASP A 165 6.04 -11.62 -13.31
C ASP A 165 4.97 -10.52 -13.19
N MET A 166 5.37 -9.27 -13.46
CA MET A 166 4.51 -8.10 -13.28
C MET A 166 3.29 -8.07 -14.20
N ASP A 167 3.32 -8.83 -15.30
CA ASP A 167 2.19 -8.99 -16.21
C ASP A 167 1.24 -10.14 -15.78
N ASN A 168 1.68 -11.04 -14.90
CA ASN A 168 0.96 -12.28 -14.57
C ASN A 168 1.03 -12.64 -13.07
N PHE A 169 0.32 -11.87 -12.25
CA PHE A 169 0.15 -12.15 -10.82
C PHE A 169 -0.61 -13.46 -10.58
N LYS A 170 -0.21 -14.23 -9.57
CA LYS A 170 -0.80 -15.54 -9.24
C LYS A 170 -0.94 -15.73 -7.74
N GLU A 171 -2.13 -16.04 -7.24
CA GLU A 171 -2.28 -16.48 -5.85
C GLU A 171 -1.53 -17.82 -5.65
N VAL A 172 -0.65 -17.87 -4.65
CA VAL A 172 0.15 -19.05 -4.28
C VAL A 172 -0.16 -19.57 -2.88
N GLY A 173 -1.06 -18.91 -2.15
CA GLY A 173 -1.56 -19.37 -0.87
C GLY A 173 -2.54 -18.39 -0.24
N TYR A 174 -3.33 -18.90 0.70
CA TYR A 174 -4.22 -18.08 1.52
C TYR A 174 -4.36 -18.69 2.91
N PHE A 175 -4.81 -17.88 3.87
CA PHE A 175 -5.22 -18.33 5.19
C PHE A 175 -6.43 -17.53 5.64
N ASP A 176 -7.55 -18.22 5.80
CA ASP A 176 -8.83 -17.60 6.09
C ASP A 176 -9.19 -17.71 7.58
N THR A 177 -9.32 -16.56 8.23
CA THR A 177 -9.73 -16.41 9.63
C THR A 177 -11.23 -16.09 9.76
N TYR A 178 -11.94 -15.86 8.65
CA TYR A 178 -13.37 -15.57 8.55
C TYR A 178 -14.09 -16.49 7.54
N PRO A 179 -14.17 -17.82 7.80
CA PRO A 179 -14.65 -18.81 6.82
C PRO A 179 -16.16 -18.80 6.55
N GLN A 180 -16.90 -17.79 7.02
CA GLN A 180 -18.35 -17.72 6.90
C GLN A 180 -18.79 -17.34 5.48
N ASP A 181 -18.14 -16.34 4.88
CA ASP A 181 -18.41 -15.83 3.54
C ASP A 181 -17.30 -14.87 3.09
N ASP A 182 -17.18 -14.64 1.77
CA ASP A 182 -16.26 -13.68 1.17
C ASP A 182 -16.99 -12.38 0.73
N THR A 183 -18.04 -11.95 1.43
CA THR A 183 -18.79 -10.76 1.00
C THR A 183 -17.95 -9.48 1.13
N PRO A 184 -18.19 -8.43 0.30
CA PRO A 184 -17.49 -7.14 0.40
C PRO A 184 -17.92 -6.38 1.68
N ALA A 185 -17.41 -6.82 2.82
CA ALA A 185 -17.72 -6.31 4.13
C ALA A 185 -16.45 -6.19 4.98
N PHE A 186 -16.43 -5.18 5.86
CA PHE A 186 -15.35 -4.93 6.82
C PHE A 186 -15.39 -5.94 7.98
N LYS A 187 -15.04 -7.19 7.70
CA LYS A 187 -14.96 -8.30 8.65
C LYS A 187 -13.71 -9.12 8.34
N GLY A 188 -13.19 -9.87 9.30
CA GLY A 188 -12.01 -10.69 9.08
C GLY A 188 -10.71 -9.89 9.15
N VAL A 189 -9.75 -10.19 8.28
CA VAL A 189 -8.37 -9.71 8.38
C VAL A 189 -8.25 -8.23 8.01
N TRP A 190 -7.90 -7.40 9.00
CA TRP A 190 -7.58 -5.99 8.83
C TRP A 190 -6.11 -5.79 8.42
N ASN A 191 -5.18 -6.55 8.96
CA ASN A 191 -3.77 -6.35 8.62
C ASN A 191 -2.98 -7.66 8.62
N VAL A 192 -1.96 -7.70 7.78
CA VAL A 192 -0.98 -8.78 7.68
C VAL A 192 0.42 -8.18 7.80
N TYR A 193 1.34 -8.82 8.51
CA TYR A 193 2.71 -8.34 8.67
C TYR A 193 3.70 -9.48 8.39
N PRO A 194 4.36 -9.49 7.22
CA PRO A 194 5.21 -10.61 6.80
C PRO A 194 6.70 -10.44 7.12
N PHE A 195 7.13 -9.36 7.79
CA PHE A 195 8.55 -8.96 7.81
C PHE A 195 9.43 -9.59 8.89
N PHE A 196 8.90 -10.45 9.76
CA PHE A 196 9.76 -11.13 10.75
C PHE A 196 10.77 -12.08 10.09
N GLU A 197 12.03 -12.02 10.56
CA GLU A 197 13.13 -12.89 10.10
C GLU A 197 12.85 -14.38 10.35
N SER A 198 12.03 -14.70 11.36
CA SER A 198 11.60 -16.07 11.65
C SER A 198 10.75 -16.70 10.54
N GLY A 199 10.24 -15.89 9.60
CA GLY A 199 9.25 -16.29 8.60
C GLY A 199 7.83 -16.38 9.17
N ASN A 200 7.62 -15.99 10.42
CA ASN A 200 6.28 -15.84 10.98
C ASN A 200 5.58 -14.64 10.37
N ILE A 201 4.30 -14.80 10.06
CA ILE A 201 3.42 -13.75 9.56
C ILE A 201 2.41 -13.46 10.67
N VAL A 202 2.35 -12.20 11.08
CA VAL A 202 1.38 -11.74 12.08
C VAL A 202 0.13 -11.26 11.38
N VAL A 203 -1.04 -11.65 11.89
CA VAL A 203 -2.34 -11.34 11.31
C VAL A 203 -3.25 -10.76 12.38
N SER A 204 -3.84 -9.61 12.07
CA SER A 204 -4.82 -8.93 12.93
C SER A 204 -6.18 -8.99 12.25
N ASP A 205 -7.15 -9.59 12.94
CA ASP A 205 -8.52 -9.80 12.47
C ASP A 205 -9.51 -9.07 13.39
N LEU A 206 -10.51 -8.40 12.79
CA LEU A 206 -11.53 -7.62 13.50
C LEU A 206 -12.48 -8.48 14.36
N ASN A 207 -12.65 -9.75 14.00
CA ASN A 207 -13.62 -10.67 14.59
C ASN A 207 -12.95 -11.85 15.32
N GLY A 208 -11.90 -12.41 14.74
CA GLY A 208 -11.15 -13.57 15.22
C GLY A 208 -9.96 -13.22 16.12
N GLY A 209 -9.52 -11.97 16.17
CA GLY A 209 -8.43 -11.52 17.02
C GLY A 209 -7.05 -11.66 16.36
N PHE A 210 -6.09 -12.22 17.09
CA PHE A 210 -4.68 -12.24 16.69
C PHE A 210 -4.21 -13.65 16.30
N PHE A 211 -3.55 -13.76 15.15
CA PHE A 211 -2.99 -15.01 14.67
C PHE A 211 -1.51 -14.86 14.29
N ILE A 212 -0.75 -15.95 14.45
CA ILE A 212 0.59 -16.09 13.88
C ILE A 212 0.53 -17.29 12.95
N ILE A 213 0.77 -17.05 11.67
CA ILE A 213 0.81 -18.09 10.65
C ILE A 213 2.22 -18.19 10.07
N ARG A 214 2.47 -19.26 9.32
CA ARG A 214 3.71 -19.45 8.57
C ARG A 214 3.39 -20.12 7.25
N LYS A 215 3.98 -19.63 6.16
CA LYS A 215 3.87 -20.28 4.86
C LYS A 215 4.53 -21.66 4.94
N ASN A 216 3.78 -22.71 4.60
CA ASN A 216 4.36 -24.04 4.40
C ASN A 216 5.09 -24.06 3.06
N ASN A 217 6.22 -24.77 3.02
CA ASN A 217 7.03 -24.97 1.82
C ASN A 217 6.34 -25.89 0.82
#